data_AF-A0A1S7DV33-F1
#
_entry.id   AF-A0A1S7DV33-F1
#
_cell.length_a   1.000
_cell.length_b   1.000
_cell.length_c   1.000
_cell.angle_alpha   90.00
_cell.angle_beta   90.00
_cell.angle_gamma   90.00
#
_symmetry.space_group_name_H-M   'P 1'
#
loop_
_entity.id
_entity.type
_entity.pdbx_description
1 polymer ?
#
loop_
_entity_poly.entity_id
_entity_poly.type
_entity_poly.pdbx_seq_one_letter_code
_entity_poly.pdbx_strand_id
1 'polypeptide(L)'
;MNKLNFNQTGGFPLSTNILDAMQTAYSIFNKLGGLAGNLAIISGCEVSGNSVADGVVYINGELLEFKGGTLGTNVIIREETESRVFEDGSNKAVIFKRHATFGSSTPDQTYSWADFKRVFPTTEIASFKKSLEDRIKALENKKSPIPIGLIAIWGKPASEPIPEGWREYVPLRGRMPVGQDPDYRFNPSGFDYKLNEIGFGRGETEHTLTKAELPNYDLERWVGQETPSGGRETIWSNSPGNKFKETINSGGQDKPHNNMPPYRVIRFIEFVGFD
;
A
#
# COMPACT_ATOMS: atom_id res chain seq x y z
N MET A 1 40.48 24.19 -25.09
CA MET A 1 41.59 23.27 -25.41
C MET A 1 42.72 24.09 -26.01
N ASN A 2 43.96 23.85 -25.61
CA ASN A 2 45.11 24.62 -26.08
C ASN A 2 45.49 24.17 -27.49
N LYS A 3 45.75 25.12 -28.40
CA LYS A 3 46.28 24.84 -29.73
C LYS A 3 47.79 25.06 -29.70
N LEU A 4 48.56 23.99 -29.92
CA LEU A 4 50.02 24.06 -30.05
C LEU A 4 50.38 24.05 -31.53
N ASN A 5 51.03 25.11 -32.01
CA ASN A 5 51.45 25.22 -33.41
C ASN A 5 52.93 24.86 -33.57
N PHE A 6 53.21 23.58 -33.85
CA PHE A 6 54.58 23.07 -33.99
C PHE A 6 55.20 23.35 -35.36
N ASN A 7 54.38 23.48 -36.40
CA ASN A 7 54.87 23.57 -37.77
C ASN A 7 55.00 25.04 -38.19
N GLN A 8 56.11 25.66 -37.78
CA GLN A 8 56.44 27.04 -38.07
C GLN A 8 57.77 27.12 -38.85
N THR A 9 57.89 28.14 -39.70
CA THR A 9 59.15 28.46 -40.38
C THR A 9 60.25 28.74 -39.35
N GLY A 10 61.45 28.18 -39.58
CA GLY A 10 62.60 28.32 -38.66
C GLY A 10 62.89 27.09 -37.78
N GLY A 11 61.99 26.10 -37.75
CA GLY A 11 62.19 24.86 -36.98
C GLY A 11 61.95 25.06 -35.48
N PHE A 12 60.86 24.49 -34.97
CA PHE A 12 60.53 24.61 -33.55
C PHE A 12 61.25 23.51 -32.74
N PRO A 13 62.11 23.87 -31.75
CA PRO A 13 62.85 22.88 -30.97
C PRO A 13 61.93 22.13 -30.00
N LEU A 14 61.92 20.80 -30.10
CA LEU A 14 61.17 19.96 -29.17
C LEU A 14 61.88 19.91 -27.81
N SER A 15 61.19 20.32 -26.77
CA SER A 15 61.72 20.42 -25.41
C SER A 15 60.68 19.92 -24.41
N THR A 16 61.14 19.54 -23.21
CA THR A 16 60.30 18.89 -22.19
C THR A 16 59.15 19.77 -21.70
N ASN A 17 59.36 21.09 -21.62
CA ASN A 17 58.30 22.05 -21.29
C ASN A 17 57.17 22.08 -22.33
N ILE A 18 57.47 21.81 -23.60
CA ILE A 18 56.46 21.76 -24.66
C ILE A 18 55.67 20.45 -24.60
N LEU A 19 56.34 19.35 -24.28
CA LEU A 19 55.67 18.08 -24.03
C LEU A 19 54.81 18.15 -22.77
N ASP A 20 55.24 18.86 -21.73
CA ASP A 20 54.43 19.15 -20.54
C ASP A 20 53.18 19.97 -20.87
N ALA A 21 53.30 20.97 -21.75
CA ALA A 21 52.15 21.72 -22.26
C ALA A 21 51.16 20.81 -23.03
N MET A 22 51.65 19.80 -23.77
CA MET A 22 50.79 18.78 -24.38
C MET A 22 50.10 17.89 -23.33
N GLN A 23 50.82 17.43 -22.30
CA GLN A 23 50.24 16.64 -21.21
C GLN A 23 49.14 17.38 -20.47
N THR A 24 49.41 18.64 -20.13
CA THR A 24 48.44 19.54 -19.51
C THR A 24 47.23 19.74 -20.41
N ALA A 25 47.42 19.89 -21.73
CA ALA A 25 46.32 20.15 -22.66
C ALA A 25 45.28 19.01 -22.72
N TYR A 26 45.70 17.74 -22.69
CA TYR A 26 44.74 16.61 -22.71
C TYR A 26 44.21 16.24 -21.32
N SER A 27 44.85 16.71 -20.23
CA SER A 27 44.35 16.47 -18.86
C SER A 27 42.90 16.95 -18.64
N ILE A 28 42.44 17.93 -19.43
CA ILE A 28 41.07 18.46 -19.40
C ILE A 28 40.02 17.39 -19.72
N PHE A 29 40.36 16.34 -20.48
CA PHE A 29 39.41 15.28 -20.82
C PHE A 29 38.99 14.46 -19.60
N ASN A 30 39.81 14.39 -18.56
CA ASN A 30 39.41 13.82 -17.27
C ASN A 30 38.20 14.56 -16.66
N LYS A 31 38.03 15.86 -16.95
CA LYS A 31 36.87 16.61 -16.47
C LYS A 31 35.56 16.19 -17.14
N LEU A 32 35.61 15.64 -18.36
CA LEU A 32 34.42 15.13 -19.04
C LEU A 32 33.86 13.89 -18.34
N GLY A 33 34.71 13.07 -17.70
CA GLY A 33 34.27 11.98 -16.83
C GLY A 33 33.38 12.46 -15.67
N GLY A 34 33.51 13.72 -15.25
CA GLY A 34 32.65 14.32 -14.24
C GLY A 34 31.16 14.36 -14.63
N LEU A 35 30.83 14.34 -15.92
CA LEU A 35 29.44 14.26 -16.39
C LEU A 35 28.75 12.95 -16.00
N ALA A 36 29.53 11.89 -15.82
CA ALA A 36 29.06 10.59 -15.36
C ALA A 36 28.88 10.49 -13.84
N GLY A 37 29.50 11.40 -13.08
CA GLY A 37 29.60 11.32 -11.62
C GLY A 37 30.79 10.49 -11.13
N ASN A 38 31.16 10.65 -9.85
CA ASN A 38 32.25 9.88 -9.25
C ASN A 38 31.89 8.39 -9.11
N LEU A 39 32.88 7.50 -9.19
CA LEU A 39 32.70 6.04 -9.19
C LEU A 39 31.77 5.58 -10.32
N ALA A 40 32.00 6.11 -11.52
CA ALA A 40 31.21 5.74 -12.69
C ALA A 40 31.94 4.70 -13.55
N ILE A 41 31.19 3.73 -14.06
CA ILE A 41 31.64 2.84 -15.15
C ILE A 41 31.27 3.51 -16.46
N ILE A 42 32.27 3.93 -17.22
CA ILE A 42 32.13 4.66 -18.48
C ILE A 42 31.95 3.68 -19.65
N SER A 43 32.69 2.58 -19.64
CA SER A 43 32.61 1.53 -20.66
C SER A 43 33.21 0.21 -20.14
N GLY A 44 32.85 -0.91 -20.78
CA GLY A 44 33.36 -2.23 -20.41
C GLY A 44 32.91 -2.66 -19.01
N CYS A 45 33.77 -3.32 -18.23
CA CYS A 45 33.45 -3.79 -16.88
C CYS A 45 32.19 -4.69 -16.82
N GLU A 46 31.94 -5.47 -17.86
CA GLU A 46 30.80 -6.39 -17.92
C GLU A 46 31.06 -7.58 -17.00
N VAL A 47 30.06 -7.93 -16.18
CA VAL A 47 30.15 -9.06 -15.25
C VAL A 47 29.64 -10.32 -15.94
N SER A 48 30.48 -11.35 -16.00
CA SER A 48 30.14 -12.67 -16.56
C SER A 48 30.47 -13.76 -15.54
N GLY A 49 29.43 -14.27 -14.87
CA GLY A 49 29.60 -15.22 -13.77
C GLY A 49 30.41 -14.62 -12.63
N ASN A 50 31.62 -15.15 -12.40
CA ASN A 50 32.54 -14.67 -11.35
C ASN A 50 33.70 -13.82 -11.89
N SER A 51 33.63 -13.37 -13.14
CA SER A 51 34.62 -12.47 -13.73
C SER A 51 34.02 -11.14 -14.16
N VAL A 52 34.86 -10.12 -14.22
CA VAL A 52 34.55 -8.81 -14.77
C VAL A 52 35.54 -8.52 -15.88
N ALA A 53 35.05 -8.08 -17.04
CA ALA A 53 35.89 -7.71 -18.16
C ALA A 53 36.63 -6.38 -17.90
N ASP A 54 37.65 -6.10 -18.72
CA ASP A 54 38.30 -4.80 -18.74
C ASP A 54 37.32 -3.67 -19.13
N GLY A 55 37.67 -2.44 -18.78
CA GLY A 55 36.85 -1.28 -19.11
C GLY A 55 37.50 0.05 -18.73
N VAL A 56 36.68 1.07 -18.55
CA VAL A 56 37.10 2.40 -18.12
C VAL A 56 36.19 2.87 -17.00
N VAL A 57 36.80 3.34 -15.92
CA VAL A 57 36.10 3.87 -14.75
C VAL A 57 36.55 5.29 -14.45
N TYR A 58 35.69 6.03 -13.77
CA TYR A 58 35.98 7.38 -13.31
C TYR A 58 36.04 7.42 -11.78
N ILE A 59 37.20 7.78 -11.24
CA ILE A 59 37.45 7.82 -9.79
C ILE A 59 38.12 9.13 -9.43
N ASN A 60 37.54 9.88 -8.50
CA ASN A 60 38.09 11.09 -7.89
C ASN A 60 38.65 12.13 -8.88
N GLY A 61 37.97 12.31 -10.01
CA GLY A 61 38.37 13.31 -10.99
C GLY A 61 39.21 12.78 -12.16
N GLU A 62 39.49 11.48 -12.21
CA GLU A 62 40.41 10.84 -13.15
C GLU A 62 39.74 9.67 -13.90
N LEU A 63 39.94 9.61 -15.21
CA LEU A 63 39.57 8.47 -16.05
C LEU A 63 40.70 7.44 -16.00
N LEU A 64 40.38 6.22 -15.59
CA LEU A 64 41.34 5.13 -15.42
C LEU A 64 40.88 3.91 -16.21
N GLU A 65 41.84 3.24 -16.84
CA GLU A 65 41.62 1.88 -17.33
C GLU A 65 41.29 0.98 -16.14
N PHE A 66 40.23 0.18 -16.28
CA PHE A 66 39.91 -0.87 -15.35
C PHE A 66 40.43 -2.20 -15.89
N LYS A 67 41.36 -2.82 -15.17
CA LYS A 67 41.80 -4.19 -15.43
C LYS A 67 40.93 -5.13 -14.63
N GLY A 68 40.07 -5.85 -15.35
CA GLY A 68 39.16 -6.83 -14.83
C GLY A 68 39.87 -8.09 -14.32
N GLY A 69 39.07 -9.10 -13.99
CA GLY A 69 39.56 -10.32 -13.35
C GLY A 69 38.45 -11.00 -12.56
N THR A 70 38.81 -11.72 -11.50
CA THR A 70 37.83 -12.29 -10.56
C THR A 70 37.07 -11.18 -9.87
N LEU A 71 35.73 -11.30 -9.81
CA LEU A 71 34.86 -10.32 -9.17
C LEU A 71 35.26 -10.13 -7.70
N GLY A 72 35.73 -8.92 -7.37
CA GLY A 72 36.06 -8.50 -6.01
C GLY A 72 35.01 -7.57 -5.43
N THR A 73 35.08 -7.35 -4.11
CA THR A 73 34.24 -6.37 -3.42
C THR A 73 34.78 -4.95 -3.50
N ASN A 74 36.09 -4.81 -3.71
CA ASN A 74 36.84 -3.57 -3.56
C ASN A 74 37.74 -3.32 -4.77
N VAL A 75 37.77 -2.08 -5.22
CA VAL A 75 38.62 -1.57 -6.30
C VAL A 75 39.68 -0.65 -5.71
N ILE A 76 40.91 -0.78 -6.20
CA ILE A 76 42.05 0.06 -5.84
C ILE A 76 42.68 0.63 -7.10
N ILE A 77 43.41 1.74 -6.96
CA ILE A 77 44.22 2.30 -8.04
C ILE A 77 45.66 1.84 -7.85
N ARG A 78 46.23 1.21 -8.87
CA ARG A 78 47.64 0.80 -8.91
C ARG A 78 48.41 1.70 -9.87
N GLU A 79 49.64 2.00 -9.51
CA GLU A 79 50.59 2.73 -10.34
C GLU A 79 51.77 1.81 -10.69
N GLU A 80 52.06 1.70 -11.98
CA GLU A 80 53.22 0.99 -12.51
C GLU A 80 54.20 1.99 -13.11
N THR A 81 55.48 1.86 -12.79
CA THR A 81 56.53 2.79 -13.24
C THR A 81 57.49 2.11 -14.21
N GLU A 82 57.76 2.75 -15.35
CA GLU A 82 58.84 2.34 -16.26
C GLU A 82 60.01 3.33 -16.16
N SER A 83 61.19 2.80 -15.89
CA SER A 83 62.42 3.59 -15.83
C SER A 83 63.15 3.62 -17.18
N ARG A 84 63.80 4.74 -17.48
CA ARG A 84 64.64 4.94 -18.65
C ARG A 84 66.01 5.44 -18.24
N VAL A 85 67.02 5.03 -19.00
CA VAL A 85 68.40 5.52 -18.85
C VAL A 85 68.52 6.85 -19.60
N PHE A 86 69.09 7.84 -18.92
CA PHE A 86 69.35 9.17 -19.46
C PHE A 86 70.77 9.23 -20.04
N GLU A 87 71.05 10.26 -20.85
CA GLU A 87 72.36 10.46 -21.50
C GLU A 87 73.53 10.58 -20.51
N ASP A 88 73.25 10.93 -19.24
CA ASP A 88 74.23 10.98 -18.15
C ASP A 88 74.48 9.60 -17.48
N GLY A 89 73.86 8.53 -18.00
CA GLY A 89 73.91 7.18 -17.48
C GLY A 89 72.98 6.92 -16.28
N SER A 90 72.24 7.92 -15.80
CA SER A 90 71.30 7.74 -14.68
C SER A 90 70.01 7.04 -15.13
N ASN A 91 69.47 6.15 -14.29
CA ASN A 91 68.18 5.50 -14.54
C ASN A 91 67.11 6.18 -13.70
N LYS A 92 66.08 6.73 -14.34
CA LYS A 92 64.99 7.48 -13.68
C LYS A 92 63.63 6.95 -14.15
N ALA A 93 62.63 6.96 -13.27
CA ALA A 93 61.25 6.66 -13.64
C ALA A 93 60.70 7.76 -14.57
N VAL A 94 60.17 7.37 -15.74
CA VAL A 94 59.70 8.32 -16.77
C VAL A 94 58.23 8.12 -17.09
N ILE A 95 57.74 6.88 -17.09
CA ILE A 95 56.36 6.58 -17.46
C ILE A 95 55.65 6.02 -16.22
N PHE A 96 54.58 6.69 -15.81
CA PHE A 96 53.73 6.27 -14.71
C PHE A 96 52.36 5.88 -15.29
N LYS A 97 52.00 4.59 -15.18
CA LYS A 97 50.73 4.05 -15.68
C LYS A 97 49.83 3.75 -14.50
N ARG A 98 48.72 4.46 -14.40
CA ARG A 98 47.72 4.24 -13.35
C ARG A 98 46.52 3.51 -13.93
N HIS A 99 46.05 2.49 -13.20
CA HIS A 99 44.87 1.72 -13.57
C HIS A 99 44.11 1.28 -12.33
N ALA A 100 42.81 1.09 -12.48
CA ALA A 100 41.94 0.53 -11.46
C ALA A 100 41.87 -1.00 -11.60
N THR A 101 41.86 -1.72 -10.50
CA THR A 101 41.67 -3.18 -10.50
C THR A 101 41.10 -3.65 -9.16
N PHE A 102 40.60 -4.88 -9.10
CA PHE A 102 40.17 -5.46 -7.84
C PHE A 102 41.36 -5.70 -6.91
N GLY A 103 41.19 -5.37 -5.63
CA GLY A 103 42.22 -5.55 -4.64
C GLY A 103 41.84 -5.01 -3.28
N SER A 104 42.82 -4.87 -2.40
CA SER A 104 42.64 -4.26 -1.09
C SER A 104 43.85 -3.37 -0.81
N SER A 105 43.59 -2.19 -0.28
CA SER A 105 44.60 -1.22 0.15
C SER A 105 44.16 -0.62 1.49
N THR A 106 44.74 0.51 1.86
CA THR A 106 44.25 1.34 2.97
C THR A 106 42.82 1.82 2.68
N PRO A 107 42.02 2.11 3.72
CA PRO A 107 40.63 2.57 3.55
C PRO A 107 40.49 3.77 2.60
N ASP A 108 41.43 4.73 2.67
CA ASP A 108 41.41 5.95 1.84
C ASP A 108 41.73 5.70 0.36
N GLN A 109 42.26 4.53 0.02
CA GLN A 109 42.62 4.13 -1.35
C GLN A 109 41.78 2.95 -1.85
N THR A 110 40.72 2.60 -1.13
CA THR A 110 39.85 1.48 -1.43
C THR A 110 38.44 1.97 -1.71
N TYR A 111 37.91 1.60 -2.88
CA TYR A 111 36.57 1.98 -3.32
C TYR A 111 35.69 0.75 -3.41
N SER A 112 34.50 0.78 -2.80
CA SER A 112 33.56 -0.33 -2.87
C SER A 112 33.07 -0.51 -4.31
N TRP A 113 33.16 -1.73 -4.84
CA TRP A 113 32.65 -2.05 -6.18
C TRP A 113 31.14 -1.80 -6.29
N ALA A 114 30.40 -1.98 -5.19
CA ALA A 114 28.95 -1.76 -5.16
C ALA A 114 28.56 -0.28 -5.37
N ASP A 115 29.48 0.65 -5.07
CA ASP A 115 29.28 2.08 -5.27
C ASP A 115 29.47 2.46 -6.74
N PHE A 116 30.15 1.63 -7.54
CA PHE A 116 30.31 1.90 -8.96
C PHE A 116 28.98 1.77 -9.69
N LYS A 117 28.58 2.84 -10.40
CA LYS A 117 27.36 2.86 -11.20
C LYS A 117 27.69 2.97 -12.67
N ARG A 118 27.01 2.14 -13.47
CA ARG A 118 27.08 2.22 -14.93
C ARG A 118 26.29 3.41 -15.43
N VAL A 119 26.93 4.18 -16.30
CA VAL A 119 26.31 5.31 -16.97
C VAL A 119 25.54 4.78 -18.16
N PHE A 120 24.31 5.28 -18.34
CA PHE A 120 23.54 5.00 -19.54
C PHE A 120 23.83 6.05 -20.61
N PRO A 121 23.75 5.70 -21.91
CA PRO A 121 23.87 6.68 -22.98
C PRO A 121 22.90 7.84 -22.76
N THR A 122 23.38 9.07 -22.87
CA THR A 122 22.55 10.27 -22.70
C THR A 122 21.40 10.35 -23.70
N THR A 123 21.53 9.67 -24.84
CA THR A 123 20.48 9.49 -25.85
C THR A 123 19.25 8.73 -25.32
N GLU A 124 19.37 7.95 -24.26
CA GLU A 124 18.29 7.15 -23.67
C GLU A 124 17.58 7.85 -22.50
N ILE A 125 18.10 8.98 -22.00
CA ILE A 125 17.51 9.69 -20.85
C ILE A 125 16.04 10.09 -21.13
N ALA A 126 15.73 10.50 -22.37
CA ALA A 126 14.39 10.88 -22.75
C ALA A 126 13.38 9.70 -22.71
N SER A 127 13.81 8.50 -23.11
CA SER A 127 12.96 7.31 -23.08
C SER A 127 12.74 6.83 -21.63
N PHE A 128 13.78 6.86 -20.79
CA PHE A 128 13.63 6.55 -19.36
C PHE A 128 12.68 7.52 -18.66
N LYS A 129 12.82 8.82 -18.89
CA LYS A 129 11.93 9.84 -18.34
C LYS A 129 10.48 9.58 -18.74
N LYS A 130 10.23 9.36 -20.04
CA LYS A 130 8.89 9.07 -20.55
C LYS A 130 8.29 7.81 -19.93
N SER A 131 9.08 6.74 -19.82
CA SER A 131 8.63 5.49 -19.19
C SER A 131 8.23 5.69 -17.72
N LEU A 132 8.97 6.50 -16.97
CA LEU A 132 8.63 6.83 -15.58
C LEU A 132 7.36 7.67 -15.50
N GLU A 133 7.21 8.69 -16.35
CA GLU A 133 6.00 9.50 -16.42
C GLU A 133 4.76 8.66 -16.78
N ASP A 134 4.88 7.73 -17.73
CA ASP A 134 3.80 6.83 -18.13
C ASP A 134 3.40 5.88 -16.99
N ARG A 135 4.38 5.36 -16.22
CA ARG A 135 4.12 4.54 -15.03
C ARG A 135 3.44 5.31 -13.91
N ILE A 136 3.85 6.56 -13.69
CA ILE A 136 3.22 7.44 -12.69
C ILE A 136 1.77 7.70 -13.08
N LYS A 137 1.52 8.11 -14.34
CA LYS A 137 0.16 8.30 -14.85
C LYS A 137 -0.69 7.03 -14.75
N ALA A 138 -0.12 5.86 -15.00
CA ALA A 138 -0.84 4.60 -14.87
C ALA A 138 -1.23 4.29 -13.42
N LEU A 139 -0.38 4.64 -12.45
CA LEU A 139 -0.65 4.49 -11.02
C LEU A 139 -1.67 5.51 -10.53
N GLU A 140 -1.56 6.77 -10.94
CA GLU A 140 -2.51 7.83 -10.60
C GLU A 140 -3.92 7.54 -11.16
N ASN A 141 -3.99 7.00 -12.39
CA ASN A 141 -5.26 6.60 -13.00
C ASN A 141 -5.79 5.24 -12.51
N LYS A 142 -5.06 4.54 -11.66
CA LYS A 142 -5.52 3.27 -11.10
C LYS A 142 -6.61 3.55 -10.09
N LYS A 143 -7.87 3.52 -10.54
CA LYS A 143 -9.05 3.65 -9.69
C LYS A 143 -8.92 2.69 -8.51
N SER A 144 -9.17 3.19 -7.30
CA SER A 144 -9.28 2.35 -6.11
C SER A 144 -10.24 1.20 -6.41
N PRO A 145 -9.92 -0.06 -6.02
CA PRO A 145 -10.85 -1.18 -6.19
C PRO A 145 -12.13 -0.99 -5.37
N ILE A 146 -12.12 -0.07 -4.41
CA ILE A 146 -13.26 0.26 -3.55
C ILE A 146 -13.98 1.48 -4.15
N PRO A 147 -15.24 1.33 -4.58
CA PRO A 147 -16.03 2.45 -5.07
C PRO A 147 -16.41 3.39 -3.91
N ILE A 148 -16.42 4.70 -4.19
CA ILE A 148 -16.91 5.72 -3.25
C ILE A 148 -18.40 5.44 -2.94
N GLY A 149 -18.76 5.50 -1.66
CA GLY A 149 -20.10 5.18 -1.16
C GLY A 149 -20.29 3.72 -0.74
N LEU A 150 -19.26 2.85 -0.89
CA LEU A 150 -19.34 1.47 -0.40
C LEU A 150 -19.51 1.46 1.13
N ILE A 151 -20.54 0.75 1.60
CA ILE A 151 -20.75 0.50 3.03
C ILE A 151 -20.16 -0.88 3.37
N ALA A 152 -19.29 -0.92 4.37
CA ALA A 152 -18.65 -2.13 4.87
C ALA A 152 -18.84 -2.29 6.39
N ILE A 153 -18.64 -3.53 6.85
CA ILE A 153 -18.65 -3.89 8.26
C ILE A 153 -17.26 -3.69 8.86
N TRP A 154 -17.18 -2.97 9.97
CA TRP A 154 -15.98 -2.75 10.77
C TRP A 154 -16.12 -3.38 12.15
N GLY A 155 -15.49 -4.55 12.32
CA GLY A 155 -15.59 -5.38 13.52
C GLY A 155 -14.56 -5.06 14.62
N LYS A 156 -13.73 -4.04 14.45
CA LYS A 156 -12.71 -3.65 15.42
C LYS A 156 -13.31 -2.85 16.59
N PRO A 157 -12.71 -2.92 17.80
CA PRO A 157 -13.20 -2.20 18.97
C PRO A 157 -13.16 -0.68 18.76
N ALA A 158 -13.90 0.05 19.59
CA ALA A 158 -14.01 1.51 19.49
C ALA A 158 -12.67 2.25 19.64
N SER A 159 -11.69 1.61 20.29
CA SER A 159 -10.32 2.11 20.45
C SER A 159 -9.50 2.08 19.17
N GLU A 160 -9.86 1.25 18.19
CA GLU A 160 -9.19 1.21 16.90
C GLU A 160 -9.83 2.27 15.98
N PRO A 161 -9.02 3.20 15.42
CA PRO A 161 -9.55 4.24 14.55
C PRO A 161 -10.16 3.63 13.28
N ILE A 162 -11.11 4.36 12.68
CA ILE A 162 -11.63 4.00 11.37
C ILE A 162 -10.50 4.21 10.34
N PRO A 163 -10.30 3.29 9.38
CA PRO A 163 -9.24 3.43 8.37
C PRO A 163 -9.34 4.74 7.58
N GLU A 164 -8.19 5.23 7.11
CA GLU A 164 -8.14 6.42 6.26
C GLU A 164 -8.99 6.24 4.99
N GLY A 165 -9.66 7.32 4.58
CA GLY A 165 -10.62 7.33 3.49
C GLY A 165 -11.96 6.66 3.81
N TRP A 166 -12.19 6.28 5.06
CA TRP A 166 -13.48 5.79 5.55
C TRP A 166 -14.03 6.69 6.66
N ARG A 167 -15.37 6.71 6.78
CA ARG A 167 -16.08 7.34 7.90
C ARG A 167 -17.16 6.42 8.43
N GLU A 168 -17.68 6.69 9.61
CA GLU A 168 -18.84 5.94 10.12
C GLU A 168 -20.10 6.22 9.30
N TYR A 169 -20.82 5.16 8.92
CA TYR A 169 -22.13 5.26 8.29
C TYR A 169 -23.24 5.34 9.35
N VAL A 170 -23.49 6.56 9.81
CA VAL A 170 -24.46 6.89 10.88
C VAL A 170 -25.88 6.32 10.65
N PRO A 171 -26.45 6.28 9.43
CA PRO A 171 -27.83 5.82 9.23
C PRO A 171 -28.11 4.37 9.64
N LEU A 172 -27.09 3.51 9.77
CA LEU A 172 -27.24 2.11 10.22
C LEU A 172 -26.95 1.88 11.72
N ARG A 173 -26.74 2.94 12.51
CA ARG A 173 -26.58 2.78 13.96
C ARG A 173 -27.81 2.12 14.59
N GLY A 174 -27.61 1.00 15.28
CA GLY A 174 -28.67 0.25 15.95
C GLY A 174 -29.71 -0.36 15.00
N ARG A 175 -29.40 -0.47 13.70
CA ARG A 175 -30.32 -1.01 12.69
C ARG A 175 -29.70 -2.20 11.99
N MET A 176 -30.54 -3.17 11.65
CA MET A 176 -30.16 -4.29 10.79
C MET A 176 -30.39 -3.86 9.32
N PRO A 177 -29.38 -3.93 8.45
CA PRO A 177 -29.57 -3.64 7.03
C PRO A 177 -30.46 -4.71 6.39
N VAL A 178 -31.42 -4.26 5.60
CA VAL A 178 -32.29 -5.12 4.77
C VAL A 178 -32.04 -4.75 3.31
N GLY A 179 -31.87 -5.76 2.45
CA GLY A 179 -31.68 -5.54 1.02
C GLY A 179 -32.91 -4.88 0.40
N GLN A 180 -32.68 -3.91 -0.49
CA GLN A 180 -33.77 -3.32 -1.27
C GLN A 180 -34.43 -4.40 -2.14
N ASP A 181 -35.75 -4.41 -2.15
CA ASP A 181 -36.57 -5.17 -3.09
C ASP A 181 -37.37 -4.18 -3.95
N PRO A 182 -36.90 -3.85 -5.17
CA PRO A 182 -37.60 -2.94 -6.09
C PRO A 182 -38.98 -3.46 -6.54
N ASP A 183 -39.17 -4.77 -6.49
CA ASP A 183 -40.39 -5.44 -6.91
C ASP A 183 -41.41 -5.55 -5.77
N TYR A 184 -41.04 -5.13 -4.56
CA TYR A 184 -41.96 -5.06 -3.43
C TYR A 184 -43.22 -4.27 -3.79
N ARG A 185 -44.37 -4.85 -3.48
CA ARG A 185 -45.69 -4.24 -3.60
C ARG A 185 -46.42 -4.37 -2.27
N PHE A 186 -46.94 -3.26 -1.78
CA PHE A 186 -47.72 -3.23 -0.55
C PHE A 186 -49.00 -4.07 -0.70
N ASN A 187 -49.24 -4.96 0.27
CA ASN A 187 -50.51 -5.65 0.43
C ASN A 187 -51.33 -4.96 1.53
N PRO A 188 -52.51 -4.39 1.20
CA PRO A 188 -53.37 -3.68 2.16
C PRO A 188 -53.78 -4.48 3.40
N SER A 189 -53.67 -5.81 3.35
CA SER A 189 -54.01 -6.70 4.47
C SER A 189 -52.92 -6.78 5.56
N GLY A 190 -51.81 -6.05 5.41
CA GLY A 190 -50.70 -6.09 6.37
C GLY A 190 -49.96 -4.76 6.52
N PHE A 191 -48.76 -4.82 7.07
CA PHE A 191 -47.89 -3.65 7.19
C PHE A 191 -47.18 -3.35 5.88
N ASP A 192 -47.11 -2.06 5.53
CA ASP A 192 -46.25 -1.60 4.44
C ASP A 192 -44.80 -1.55 4.93
N TYR A 193 -43.98 -2.48 4.43
CA TYR A 193 -42.56 -2.60 4.77
C TYR A 193 -41.67 -1.71 3.91
N LYS A 194 -42.22 -1.14 2.81
CA LYS A 194 -41.52 -0.20 1.92
C LYS A 194 -40.12 -0.68 1.49
N LEU A 195 -39.98 -1.97 1.20
CA LEU A 195 -38.68 -2.56 0.83
C LEU A 195 -38.13 -2.03 -0.51
N ASN A 196 -38.97 -1.35 -1.28
CA ASN A 196 -38.62 -0.65 -2.51
C ASN A 196 -38.05 0.77 -2.26
N GLU A 197 -38.18 1.33 -1.06
CA GLU A 197 -37.73 2.69 -0.71
C GLU A 197 -36.35 2.66 0.00
N ILE A 198 -35.29 3.12 -0.68
CA ILE A 198 -33.96 3.23 -0.06
C ILE A 198 -33.98 4.20 1.12
N GLY A 199 -33.41 3.77 2.24
CA GLY A 199 -33.31 4.57 3.46
C GLY A 199 -34.54 4.49 4.37
N PHE A 200 -35.60 3.77 3.96
CA PHE A 200 -36.72 3.49 4.86
C PHE A 200 -36.24 2.64 6.04
N GLY A 201 -36.59 3.08 7.25
CA GLY A 201 -36.23 2.42 8.50
C GLY A 201 -37.47 2.14 9.34
N ARG A 202 -37.61 0.89 9.77
CA ARG A 202 -38.63 0.41 10.71
C ARG A 202 -38.04 -0.75 11.52
N GLY A 203 -38.72 -1.14 12.58
CA GLY A 203 -38.39 -2.27 13.42
C GLY A 203 -38.61 -1.90 14.88
N GLU A 204 -38.75 -2.91 15.73
CA GLU A 204 -38.96 -2.75 17.16
C GLU A 204 -38.01 -3.70 17.88
N THR A 205 -37.34 -3.21 18.93
CA THR A 205 -36.39 -4.01 19.72
C THR A 205 -37.10 -4.97 20.66
N GLU A 206 -38.29 -4.58 21.14
CA GLU A 206 -39.14 -5.36 22.01
C GLU A 206 -40.59 -5.24 21.54
N HIS A 207 -41.38 -6.29 21.74
CA HIS A 207 -42.80 -6.32 21.40
C HIS A 207 -43.65 -6.73 22.61
N THR A 208 -44.84 -6.12 22.75
CA THR A 208 -45.82 -6.52 23.76
C THR A 208 -47.05 -7.09 23.05
N LEU A 209 -47.40 -8.33 23.39
CA LEU A 209 -48.53 -9.02 22.78
C LEU A 209 -49.84 -8.24 22.98
N THR A 210 -50.56 -8.06 21.89
CA THR A 210 -51.88 -7.46 21.85
C THR A 210 -52.97 -8.53 21.86
N LYS A 211 -54.19 -8.16 22.21
CA LYS A 211 -55.34 -9.09 22.20
C LYS A 211 -55.60 -9.70 20.82
N ALA A 212 -55.31 -8.97 19.74
CA ALA A 212 -55.50 -9.44 18.37
C ALA A 212 -54.47 -10.52 17.95
N GLU A 213 -53.36 -10.63 18.68
CA GLU A 213 -52.31 -11.62 18.44
C GLU A 213 -52.48 -12.88 19.28
N LEU A 214 -53.49 -12.93 20.16
CA LEU A 214 -53.82 -14.15 20.89
C LEU A 214 -54.32 -15.22 19.91
N PRO A 215 -53.87 -16.48 20.06
CA PRO A 215 -54.42 -17.58 19.29
C PRO A 215 -55.95 -17.64 19.45
N ASN A 216 -56.64 -18.08 18.40
CA ASN A 216 -58.04 -18.43 18.57
C ASN A 216 -58.11 -19.68 19.46
N TYR A 217 -58.72 -19.55 20.64
CA TYR A 217 -58.88 -20.63 21.60
C TYR A 217 -60.33 -20.70 22.07
N ASP A 218 -60.78 -21.91 22.38
CA ASP A 218 -62.07 -22.16 22.99
C ASP A 218 -61.86 -22.66 24.43
N LEU A 219 -62.59 -22.09 25.39
CA LEU A 219 -62.51 -22.47 26.81
C LEU A 219 -63.86 -23.04 27.22
N GLU A 220 -63.91 -24.36 27.37
CA GLU A 220 -65.08 -25.06 27.88
C GLU A 220 -64.95 -25.25 29.40
N ARG A 221 -66.01 -24.90 30.14
CA ARG A 221 -66.13 -25.18 31.56
C ARG A 221 -67.38 -25.99 31.83
N TRP A 222 -67.20 -27.18 32.41
CA TRP A 222 -68.29 -28.01 32.89
C TRP A 222 -68.78 -27.51 34.25
N VAL A 223 -70.03 -27.08 34.31
CA VAL A 223 -70.73 -26.75 35.57
C VAL A 223 -71.63 -27.92 35.94
N GLY A 224 -71.30 -28.60 37.04
CA GLY A 224 -72.16 -29.63 37.63
C GLY A 224 -73.30 -28.98 38.42
N GLN A 225 -74.53 -29.42 38.16
CA GLN A 225 -75.69 -29.07 38.97
C GLN A 225 -76.01 -30.28 39.85
N GLU A 226 -75.75 -30.20 41.15
CA GLU A 226 -76.34 -31.17 42.07
C GLU A 226 -77.84 -30.85 42.21
N THR A 227 -78.65 -31.90 42.32
CA THR A 227 -80.06 -31.76 42.71
C THR A 227 -80.18 -32.35 44.10
N PRO A 228 -80.72 -31.63 45.09
CA PRO A 228 -80.62 -32.06 46.47
C PRO A 228 -81.71 -33.09 46.74
N SER A 229 -81.31 -34.33 47.02
CA SER A 229 -82.17 -35.24 47.75
C SER A 229 -82.12 -34.91 49.25
N GLY A 230 -82.75 -33.79 49.61
CA GLY A 230 -83.07 -33.43 50.99
C GLY A 230 -82.00 -32.66 51.74
N GLY A 231 -82.15 -31.34 51.81
CA GLY A 231 -81.58 -30.51 52.88
C GLY A 231 -80.54 -29.49 52.41
N ARG A 232 -80.98 -28.22 52.36
CA ARG A 232 -80.21 -26.96 52.23
C ARG A 232 -79.06 -26.98 51.21
N GLU A 233 -79.34 -26.59 49.98
CA GLU A 233 -78.29 -26.28 49.01
C GLU A 233 -77.79 -24.84 49.11
N THR A 234 -76.49 -24.71 49.36
CA THR A 234 -75.67 -23.61 48.82
C THR A 234 -74.99 -24.10 47.55
N ILE A 235 -75.73 -24.17 46.44
CA ILE A 235 -75.17 -24.43 45.11
C ILE A 235 -75.95 -23.52 44.14
N TRP A 236 -75.27 -22.53 43.55
CA TRP A 236 -75.71 -21.68 42.42
C TRP A 236 -77.23 -21.55 42.25
N SER A 237 -77.92 -20.92 43.21
CA SER A 237 -79.38 -20.75 43.14
C SER A 237 -79.74 -19.85 41.95
N ASN A 238 -80.41 -20.41 40.94
CA ASN A 238 -81.06 -19.70 39.82
C ASN A 238 -82.29 -18.90 40.31
N SER A 239 -82.13 -18.07 41.35
CA SER A 239 -83.15 -17.08 41.69
C SER A 239 -83.26 -16.06 40.55
N PRO A 240 -84.46 -15.72 40.09
CA PRO A 240 -84.66 -14.73 39.04
C PRO A 240 -83.98 -13.41 39.43
N GLY A 241 -82.95 -13.00 38.69
CA GLY A 241 -82.25 -11.72 38.87
C GLY A 241 -80.78 -11.82 39.30
N ASN A 242 -80.27 -12.97 39.73
CA ASN A 242 -78.85 -13.12 40.06
C ASN A 242 -77.99 -13.30 38.79
N LYS A 243 -77.06 -12.36 38.55
CA LYS A 243 -76.05 -12.46 37.49
C LYS A 243 -74.72 -12.88 38.10
N PHE A 244 -74.15 -13.98 37.63
CA PHE A 244 -72.80 -14.37 37.98
C PHE A 244 -71.83 -14.00 36.86
N LYS A 245 -70.67 -13.47 37.22
CA LYS A 245 -69.59 -13.15 36.28
C LYS A 245 -68.37 -13.98 36.64
N GLU A 246 -68.04 -14.95 35.81
CA GLU A 246 -66.75 -15.62 35.87
C GLU A 246 -65.77 -14.87 34.98
N THR A 247 -64.61 -14.52 35.53
CA THR A 247 -63.53 -13.87 34.77
C THR A 247 -62.36 -14.82 34.77
N ILE A 248 -62.00 -15.32 33.59
CA ILE A 248 -60.76 -16.08 33.40
C ILE A 248 -59.67 -15.04 33.13
N ASN A 249 -58.80 -14.83 34.10
CA ASN A 249 -57.61 -14.01 33.88
C ASN A 249 -56.68 -14.78 32.92
N SER A 250 -56.21 -14.11 31.88
CA SER A 250 -55.32 -14.69 30.86
C SER A 250 -53.96 -15.16 31.41
N GLY A 251 -53.65 -14.84 32.68
CA GLY A 251 -52.40 -15.22 33.35
C GLY A 251 -51.16 -14.47 32.85
N GLY A 252 -51.28 -13.67 31.78
CA GLY A 252 -50.22 -12.82 31.25
C GLY A 252 -49.88 -11.66 32.17
N GLN A 253 -48.62 -11.21 32.12
CA GLN A 253 -48.12 -10.04 32.87
C GLN A 253 -47.96 -8.79 31.98
N ASP A 254 -48.40 -8.85 30.72
CA ASP A 254 -48.25 -7.79 29.71
C ASP A 254 -46.82 -7.22 29.63
N LYS A 255 -45.82 -8.10 29.83
CA LYS A 255 -44.41 -7.74 29.76
C LYS A 255 -43.93 -7.81 28.32
N PRO A 256 -43.17 -6.82 27.84
CA PRO A 256 -42.53 -6.90 26.54
C PRO A 256 -41.54 -8.07 26.50
N HIS A 257 -41.36 -8.65 25.32
CA HIS A 257 -40.33 -9.64 25.05
C HIS A 257 -39.36 -9.14 23.99
N ASN A 258 -38.12 -9.64 24.04
CA ASN A 258 -37.10 -9.34 23.04
C ASN A 258 -37.59 -9.74 21.64
N ASN A 259 -37.42 -8.84 20.67
CA ASN A 259 -37.73 -9.05 19.25
C ASN A 259 -36.46 -9.02 18.39
N MET A 260 -35.27 -8.94 18.99
CA MET A 260 -34.00 -8.99 18.27
C MET A 260 -33.47 -10.43 18.17
N PRO A 261 -33.11 -10.91 16.96
CA PRO A 261 -32.38 -12.17 16.81
C PRO A 261 -30.99 -12.04 17.46
N PRO A 262 -30.28 -13.15 17.75
CA PRO A 262 -28.90 -13.08 18.23
C PRO A 262 -28.02 -12.18 17.35
N TYR A 263 -27.35 -11.19 17.93
CA TYR A 263 -26.59 -10.18 17.19
C TYR A 263 -25.23 -9.89 17.83
N ARG A 264 -24.34 -9.28 17.04
CA ARG A 264 -23.06 -8.73 17.50
C ARG A 264 -22.98 -7.26 17.10
N VAL A 265 -22.66 -6.39 18.06
CA VAL A 265 -22.50 -4.95 17.80
C VAL A 265 -21.17 -4.71 17.08
N ILE A 266 -21.27 -4.06 15.92
CA ILE A 266 -20.17 -3.69 15.01
C ILE A 266 -20.48 -2.31 14.42
N ARG A 267 -19.47 -1.65 13.84
CA ARG A 267 -19.68 -0.37 13.13
C ARG A 267 -19.92 -0.63 11.65
N PHE A 268 -20.80 0.15 11.04
CA PHE A 268 -20.86 0.29 9.59
C PHE A 268 -20.03 1.50 9.18
N ILE A 269 -19.19 1.36 8.16
CA ILE A 269 -18.32 2.43 7.65
C ILE A 269 -18.55 2.61 6.15
N GLU A 270 -18.42 3.84 5.67
CA GLU A 270 -18.57 4.23 4.26
C GLU A 270 -17.23 4.71 3.71
N PHE A 271 -16.84 4.23 2.53
CA PHE A 271 -15.66 4.72 1.83
C PHE A 271 -15.94 6.06 1.16
N VAL A 272 -15.20 7.10 1.54
CA VAL A 272 -15.33 8.46 1.01
C VAL A 272 -14.22 8.86 0.04
N GLY A 273 -13.22 8.00 -0.14
CA GLY A 273 -12.03 8.30 -0.95
C GLY A 273 -10.83 8.66 -0.08
N PHE A 274 -9.63 8.55 -0.64
CA PHE A 274 -8.44 9.16 -0.06
C PHE A 274 -8.41 10.62 -0.54
N ASP A 275 -8.13 11.55 0.37
CA ASP A 275 -7.91 12.96 0.02
C ASP A 275 -6.70 13.13 -0.93
#